data_AF-A0A9E3MB16-F1
#
_entry.id   AF-A0A9E3MB16-F1
#
_cell.length_a   1.000
_cell.length_b   1.000
_cell.length_c   1.000
_cell.angle_alpha   90.00
_cell.angle_beta   90.00
_cell.angle_gamma   90.00
#
_symmetry.space_group_name_H-M   'P 1'
#
loop_
_entity.id
_entity.type
_entity.pdbx_description
1 polymer ?
#
loop_
_entity_poly.entity_id
_entity_poly.type
_entity_poly.pdbx_seq_one_letter_code
_entity_poly.pdbx_strand_id
1 'polypeptide(L)'
;MKEKEFIEELRKTAKTLEPFVQSYNAGSLRWNGSDYVEATKTKKPNPYALAWWSKLRTIADLLETQESKITERQKGYIRHELSGGMGSLADLWLDLGKEGTSSDETSKQLEEARQKLSELLNG
;
A
#
# COMPACT_ATOMS: atom_id res chain seq x y z
N MET A 1 -3.33 -15.18 15.48
CA MET A 1 -2.07 -15.36 14.74
C MET A 1 -2.27 -14.86 13.31
N LYS A 2 -3.13 -15.48 12.49
CA LYS A 2 -3.49 -14.99 11.15
C LYS A 2 -3.98 -13.54 11.07
N GLU A 3 -4.79 -13.08 12.03
CA GLU A 3 -5.30 -11.69 12.01
C GLU A 3 -4.20 -10.64 12.22
N LYS A 4 -3.25 -10.89 13.14
CA LYS A 4 -2.10 -10.00 13.32
C LYS A 4 -1.20 -10.00 12.10
N GLU A 5 -0.93 -11.19 11.54
CA GLU A 5 -0.17 -11.34 10.30
C GLU A 5 -0.84 -10.62 9.11
N PHE A 6 -2.17 -10.67 9.03
CA PHE A 6 -2.94 -9.95 8.02
C PHE A 6 -2.80 -8.43 8.17
N ILE A 7 -2.93 -7.91 9.40
CA ILE A 7 -2.73 -6.48 9.69
C ILE A 7 -1.30 -6.04 9.36
N GLU A 8 -0.29 -6.84 9.74
CA GLU A 8 1.10 -6.57 9.41
C GLU A 8 1.35 -6.57 7.89
N GLU A 9 0.74 -7.51 7.16
CA GLU A 9 0.86 -7.55 5.70
C GLU A 9 0.16 -6.36 5.04
N LEU A 10 -0.98 -5.90 5.55
CA LEU A 10 -1.61 -4.65 5.08
C LEU A 10 -0.66 -3.45 5.26
N ARG A 11 0.00 -3.34 6.41
CA ARG A 11 0.98 -2.27 6.68
C ARG A 11 2.20 -2.38 5.76
N LYS A 12 2.71 -3.60 5.54
CA LYS A 12 3.83 -3.85 4.64
C LYS A 12 3.48 -3.49 3.19
N THR A 13 2.28 -3.86 2.75
CA THR A 13 1.75 -3.50 1.42
C THR A 13 1.58 -1.99 1.28
N ALA A 14 1.11 -1.30 2.32
CA ALA A 14 1.10 0.17 2.29
C ALA A 14 2.53 0.73 2.18
N LYS A 15 3.50 0.15 2.87
CA LYS A 15 4.90 0.60 2.81
C LYS A 15 5.53 0.48 1.42
N THR A 16 5.17 -0.54 0.62
CA THR A 16 5.65 -0.64 -0.77
C THR A 16 5.11 0.49 -1.66
N LEU A 17 3.96 1.08 -1.30
CA LEU A 17 3.39 2.24 -1.98
C LEU A 17 4.00 3.58 -1.53
N GLU A 18 4.70 3.61 -0.39
CA GLU A 18 5.24 4.83 0.23
C GLU A 18 6.08 5.72 -0.72
N PRO A 19 6.96 5.15 -1.59
CA PRO A 19 7.71 5.96 -2.54
C PRO A 19 6.82 6.79 -3.47
N PHE A 20 5.64 6.29 -3.84
CA PHE A 20 4.73 6.91 -4.81
C PHE A 20 3.80 7.95 -4.21
N VAL A 21 3.69 8.00 -2.88
CA VAL A 21 2.78 8.92 -2.18
C VAL A 21 3.51 10.12 -1.56
N GLN A 22 4.83 10.11 -1.59
CA GLN A 22 5.64 11.24 -1.16
C GLN A 22 5.43 12.45 -2.08
N SER A 23 5.25 13.60 -1.46
CA SER A 23 5.19 14.91 -2.13
C SER A 23 6.33 15.78 -1.61
N TYR A 24 7.05 16.42 -2.52
CA TYR A 24 8.07 17.40 -2.16
C TYR A 24 8.26 18.40 -3.30
N ASN A 25 8.62 19.62 -2.95
CA ASN A 25 8.95 20.67 -3.90
C ASN A 25 10.46 20.76 -4.11
N ALA A 26 10.90 21.19 -5.29
CA ALA A 26 12.30 21.53 -5.50
C ALA A 26 12.76 22.56 -4.46
N GLY A 27 13.93 22.35 -3.87
CA GLY A 27 14.49 23.19 -2.80
C GLY A 27 14.01 22.86 -1.38
N SER A 28 13.06 21.93 -1.21
CA SER A 28 12.67 21.46 0.13
C SER A 28 13.61 20.37 0.64
N LEU A 29 13.77 20.28 1.96
CA LEU A 29 14.47 19.17 2.60
C LEU A 29 13.57 17.93 2.66
N ARG A 30 14.06 16.80 2.14
CA ARG A 30 13.39 15.50 2.20
C ARG A 30 14.26 14.47 2.93
N TRP A 31 13.64 13.60 3.70
CA TRP A 31 14.32 12.46 4.30
C TRP A 31 14.59 11.37 3.25
N ASN A 32 15.83 10.93 3.09
CA ASN A 32 16.19 9.86 2.15
C ASN A 32 16.34 8.48 2.81
N GLY A 33 16.10 8.36 4.12
CA GLY A 33 16.36 7.15 4.91
C GLY A 33 17.53 7.28 5.88
N SER A 34 18.41 8.27 5.68
CA SER A 34 19.59 8.50 6.53
C SER A 34 19.80 9.97 6.88
N ASP A 35 19.51 10.88 5.96
CA ASP A 35 19.71 12.32 6.12
C ASP A 35 18.56 13.13 5.49
N TYR A 36 18.46 14.38 5.91
CA TYR A 36 17.64 15.38 5.21
C TYR A 36 18.46 15.96 4.04
N VAL A 37 18.04 15.66 2.82
CA VAL A 37 18.68 16.13 1.59
C VAL A 37 17.77 17.09 0.83
N GLU A 38 18.35 18.05 0.13
CA GLU A 38 17.57 18.97 -0.70
C GLU A 38 17.00 18.25 -1.93
N ALA A 39 15.71 18.43 -2.19
CA ALA A 39 15.04 17.89 -3.35
C ALA A 39 15.41 18.69 -4.60
N THR A 40 16.01 18.02 -5.59
CA THR A 40 16.40 18.64 -6.86
C THR A 40 15.24 18.81 -7.84
N LYS A 41 14.11 18.15 -7.59
CA LYS A 41 12.91 18.19 -8.43
C LYS A 41 11.66 18.21 -7.56
N THR A 42 10.57 18.75 -8.09
CA THR A 42 9.24 18.60 -7.48
C THR A 42 8.68 17.23 -7.83
N LYS A 43 8.23 16.49 -6.81
CA LYS A 43 7.49 15.23 -6.96
C LYS A 43 6.07 15.43 -6.47
N LYS A 44 5.10 15.06 -7.30
CA LYS A 44 3.70 14.94 -6.92
C LYS A 44 3.39 13.47 -6.61
N PRO A 45 2.50 13.20 -5.65
CA PRO A 45 2.09 11.84 -5.37
C PRO A 45 1.31 11.26 -6.55
N ASN A 46 1.48 9.96 -6.80
CA ASN A 46 0.57 9.21 -7.65
C ASN A 46 -0.79 9.08 -6.95
N PRO A 47 -1.88 9.56 -7.55
CA PRO A 47 -3.18 9.60 -6.88
C PRO A 47 -3.74 8.20 -6.56
N TYR A 48 -3.49 7.21 -7.42
CA TYR A 48 -3.93 5.83 -7.20
C TYR A 48 -3.13 5.14 -6.10
N ALA A 49 -1.80 5.32 -6.10
CA ALA A 49 -0.96 4.84 -5.02
C ALA A 49 -1.35 5.47 -3.68
N LEU A 50 -1.66 6.77 -3.67
CA LEU A 50 -2.08 7.51 -2.48
C LEU A 50 -3.40 6.98 -1.93
N ALA A 51 -4.39 6.77 -2.81
CA ALA A 51 -5.67 6.21 -2.41
C ALA A 51 -5.51 4.82 -1.77
N TRP A 52 -4.73 3.94 -2.40
CA TRP A 52 -4.50 2.58 -1.87
C TRP A 52 -3.64 2.56 -0.61
N TRP A 53 -2.58 3.35 -0.56
CA TRP A 53 -1.76 3.53 0.64
C TRP A 53 -2.62 3.96 1.83
N SER A 54 -3.49 4.96 1.63
CA SER A 54 -4.38 5.44 2.69
C SER A 54 -5.38 4.35 3.09
N LYS A 55 -6.01 3.68 2.11
CA LYS A 55 -7.02 2.65 2.37
C LYS A 55 -6.45 1.47 3.16
N LEU A 56 -5.27 0.96 2.76
CA LEU A 56 -4.60 -0.15 3.44
C LEU A 56 -4.24 0.20 4.89
N ARG A 57 -3.70 1.40 5.13
CA ARG A 57 -3.42 1.88 6.49
C ARG A 57 -4.68 2.00 7.34
N THR A 58 -5.73 2.61 6.79
CA THR A 58 -7.02 2.75 7.49
C THR A 58 -7.61 1.40 7.86
N ILE A 59 -7.60 0.42 6.95
CA ILE A 59 -8.08 -0.93 7.24
C ILE A 59 -7.23 -1.55 8.35
N ALA A 60 -5.90 -1.47 8.27
CA ALA A 60 -5.00 -2.00 9.29
C ALA A 60 -5.27 -1.37 10.67
N ASP A 61 -5.39 -0.05 10.75
CA ASP A 61 -5.62 0.69 11.99
C ASP A 61 -7.00 0.36 12.60
N LEU A 62 -8.04 0.22 11.78
CA LEU A 62 -9.38 -0.20 12.24
C LEU A 62 -9.40 -1.64 12.77
N LEU A 63 -8.69 -2.56 12.09
CA LEU A 63 -8.61 -3.96 12.50
C LEU A 63 -7.71 -4.17 13.73
N GLU A 64 -6.72 -3.32 13.94
CA GLU A 64 -5.86 -3.38 15.14
C GLU A 64 -6.58 -2.87 16.39
N THR A 65 -7.46 -1.87 16.23
CA THR A 65 -8.17 -1.22 17.34
C THR A 65 -9.50 -1.89 17.69
N GLN A 66 -10.05 -2.74 16.82
CA GLN A 66 -11.26 -3.49 17.16
C GLN A 66 -10.97 -4.54 18.24
N GLU A 67 -11.87 -4.65 19.22
CA GLU A 67 -11.79 -5.67 20.27
C GLU A 67 -12.35 -7.02 19.79
N SER A 68 -13.24 -6.99 18.80
CA SER A 68 -13.86 -8.17 18.21
C SER A 68 -13.04 -8.72 17.03
N LYS A 69 -13.09 -10.03 16.83
CA LYS A 69 -12.52 -10.68 15.62
C LYS A 69 -13.17 -10.16 14.34
N ILE A 70 -12.43 -10.19 13.24
CA ILE A 70 -12.97 -9.91 11.90
C ILE A 70 -14.16 -10.82 11.59
N THR A 71 -15.31 -10.21 11.31
CA THR A 71 -16.53 -10.90 10.88
C THR A 71 -16.44 -11.36 9.42
N GLU A 72 -17.20 -12.38 9.04
CA GLU A 72 -17.26 -12.84 7.64
C GLU A 72 -17.74 -11.76 6.65
N ARG A 73 -18.60 -10.84 7.11
CA ARG A 73 -19.02 -9.69 6.31
C ARG A 73 -17.87 -8.72 6.06
N GLN A 74 -17.06 -8.42 7.07
CA GLN A 74 -15.87 -7.59 6.92
C GLN A 74 -14.84 -8.27 6.01
N LYS A 75 -14.61 -9.59 6.17
CA LYS A 75 -13.75 -10.35 5.25
C LYS A 75 -14.24 -10.28 3.81
N GLY A 76 -15.55 -10.44 3.59
CA GLY A 76 -16.15 -10.31 2.27
C GLY A 76 -15.94 -8.93 1.64
N TYR A 77 -16.11 -7.87 2.42
CA TYR A 77 -15.83 -6.50 1.98
C TYR A 77 -14.36 -6.29 1.64
N ILE A 78 -13.45 -6.69 2.53
CA ILE A 78 -12.00 -6.55 2.31
C ILE A 78 -11.55 -7.38 1.10
N ARG A 79 -12.10 -8.58 0.91
CA ARG A 79 -11.81 -9.41 -0.26
C ARG A 79 -12.22 -8.71 -1.55
N HIS A 80 -13.42 -8.15 -1.58
CA HIS A 80 -13.91 -7.39 -2.73
C HIS A 80 -12.97 -6.21 -3.04
N GLU A 81 -12.55 -5.46 -2.04
CA GLU A 81 -11.63 -4.33 -2.23
C GLU A 81 -10.25 -4.78 -2.75
N LEU A 82 -9.70 -5.87 -2.22
CA LEU A 82 -8.36 -6.33 -2.60
C LEU A 82 -8.33 -7.01 -3.98
N SER A 83 -9.39 -7.73 -4.35
CA SER A 83 -9.36 -8.68 -5.48
C SER A 83 -10.58 -8.63 -6.40
N GLY A 84 -11.59 -7.81 -6.11
CA GLY A 84 -12.87 -7.83 -6.79
C GLY A 84 -13.20 -6.54 -7.53
N GLY A 85 -13.46 -6.66 -8.83
CA GLY A 85 -14.03 -5.58 -9.65
C GLY A 85 -13.02 -4.50 -10.07
N MET A 86 -13.52 -3.59 -10.91
CA MET A 86 -12.75 -2.47 -11.47
C MET A 86 -12.39 -1.47 -10.38
N GLY A 87 -11.09 -1.16 -10.25
CA GLY A 87 -10.55 -0.25 -9.24
C GLY A 87 -10.12 -0.93 -7.94
N SER A 88 -10.07 -2.27 -7.93
CA SER A 88 -9.50 -3.06 -6.82
C SER A 88 -7.98 -2.91 -6.73
N LEU A 89 -7.37 -3.38 -5.65
CA LEU A 89 -5.91 -3.37 -5.52
C LEU A 89 -5.25 -4.24 -6.61
N ALA A 90 -5.94 -5.25 -7.11
CA ALA A 90 -5.51 -6.06 -8.26
C ALA A 90 -5.33 -5.23 -9.55
N ASP A 91 -6.13 -4.18 -9.73
CA ASP A 91 -6.06 -3.29 -10.90
C ASP A 91 -5.02 -2.18 -10.76
N LEU A 92 -4.38 -2.05 -9.59
CA LEU A 92 -3.37 -1.03 -9.37
C LEU A 92 -2.15 -1.29 -10.26
N TRP A 93 -2.05 -0.52 -11.34
CA TRP A 93 -0.87 -0.45 -12.17
C TRP A 93 -0.18 0.89 -11.98
N LEU A 94 1.09 0.85 -11.58
CA LEU A 94 1.92 2.03 -11.40
C LEU A 94 2.81 2.18 -12.65
N ASP A 95 2.72 3.32 -13.34
CA ASP A 95 3.66 3.67 -14.42
C ASP A 95 5.01 4.07 -13.80
N LEU A 96 5.84 3.07 -13.56
CA LEU A 96 7.09 3.19 -12.82
C LEU A 96 8.24 3.75 -13.68
N GLY A 97 8.08 3.78 -15.01
CA GLY A 97 9.07 4.30 -15.95
C GLY A 97 9.36 5.79 -15.79
N LYS A 98 8.43 6.56 -15.20
CA LYS A 98 8.61 8.00 -14.94
C LYS A 98 9.32 8.31 -13.61
N GLU A 99 9.43 7.34 -12.71
CA GLU A 99 9.93 7.56 -11.35
C GLU A 99 11.33 6.99 -11.09
N GLY A 100 11.99 6.40 -12.11
CA GLY A 100 13.39 5.93 -12.00
C GLY A 100 13.59 4.81 -10.97
N THR A 101 12.51 4.22 -10.46
CA THR A 101 12.51 3.06 -9.56
C THR A 101 12.28 1.83 -10.43
N SER A 102 12.95 0.70 -10.15
CA SER A 102 12.77 -0.53 -10.93
C SER A 102 11.28 -0.90 -10.99
N SER A 103 10.71 -0.69 -12.17
CA SER A 103 9.32 -0.97 -12.51
C SER A 103 8.90 -2.38 -12.11
N ASP A 104 9.82 -3.30 -12.32
CA ASP A 104 9.50 -4.71 -12.26
C ASP A 104 9.53 -5.22 -10.82
N GLU A 105 10.38 -4.63 -9.97
CA GLU A 105 10.51 -5.05 -8.58
C GLU A 105 9.34 -4.59 -7.72
N THR A 106 8.89 -3.34 -7.86
CA THR A 106 7.71 -2.86 -7.11
C THR A 106 6.44 -3.57 -7.55
N SER A 107 6.27 -3.78 -8.86
CA SER A 107 5.12 -4.51 -9.41
C SER A 107 5.09 -5.96 -8.90
N LYS A 108 6.25 -6.63 -8.86
CA LYS A 108 6.38 -7.96 -8.29
C LYS A 108 6.07 -8.00 -6.80
N GLN A 109 6.59 -7.04 -6.02
CA GLN A 109 6.28 -6.94 -4.59
C GLN A 109 4.79 -6.72 -4.31
N LEU A 110 4.10 -5.91 -5.14
CA LEU A 110 2.66 -5.72 -5.04
C LEU A 110 1.89 -6.99 -5.40
N GLU A 111 2.34 -7.76 -6.39
CA GLU A 111 1.74 -9.05 -6.73
C GLU A 111 1.88 -10.07 -5.59
N GLU A 112 3.09 -10.23 -5.05
CA GLU A 112 3.36 -11.11 -3.91
C GLU A 112 2.53 -10.70 -2.68
N ALA A 113 2.44 -9.40 -2.40
CA ALA A 113 1.63 -8.86 -1.32
C ALA A 113 0.14 -9.18 -1.51
N ARG A 114 -0.39 -9.04 -2.73
CA ARG A 114 -1.79 -9.36 -3.04
C ARG A 114 -2.12 -10.84 -2.80
N GLN A 115 -1.24 -11.73 -3.25
CA GLN A 115 -1.40 -13.17 -3.04
C GLN A 115 -1.42 -13.49 -1.55
N LYS A 116 -0.45 -12.95 -0.79
CA LYS A 116 -0.34 -13.19 0.65
C LYS A 116 -1.52 -12.62 1.44
N LEU A 117 -2.00 -11.42 1.10
CA LEU A 117 -3.21 -10.84 1.70
C LEU A 117 -4.44 -11.71 1.45
N SER A 118 -4.59 -12.29 0.25
CA SER A 118 -5.68 -13.20 -0.08
C SER A 118 -5.60 -14.50 0.76
N GLU A 119 -4.41 -15.10 0.87
CA GLU A 119 -4.20 -16.31 1.68
C GLU A 119 -4.52 -16.08 3.15
N LEU A 120 -4.01 -14.98 3.73
CA LEU A 120 -4.22 -14.64 5.14
C LEU A 120 -5.67 -14.29 5.46
N LEU A 121 -6.43 -13.76 4.49
CA LEU A 121 -7.85 -13.43 4.67
C LEU A 121 -8.76 -14.67 4.57
N ASN A 122 -8.36 -15.68 3.81
CA ASN A 122 -9.13 -16.91 3.56
C ASN A 122 -8.76 -18.07 4.50
N GLY A 123 -7.58 -18.04 5.11
CA GLY A 123 -7.12 -19.02 6.08
C GLY A 123 -7.68 -18.82 7.48
#